data_AF-A0A1V5T835-F1
#
_entry.id   AF-A0A1V5T835-F1
#
_cell.length_a   1.000
_cell.length_b   1.000
_cell.length_c   1.000
_cell.angle_alpha   90.00
_cell.angle_beta   90.00
_cell.angle_gamma   90.00
#
_symmetry.space_group_name_H-M   'P 1'
#
loop_
_entity.id
_entity.type
_entity.pdbx_description
1 polymer ?
#
loop_
_entity_poly.entity_id
_entity_poly.type
_entity_poly.pdbx_seq_one_letter_code
_entity_poly.pdbx_strand_id
1 'polypeptide(L)' 'MSGNKVSKSYNHSRRVWKPNIISVKTELGGTTMHIKMCTRCLKTGYVTKKV' A
#
# COMPACT_ATOMS: atom_id res chain seq x y z
N MET A 1 2.81 -4.60 -9.36
CA MET A 1 2.75 -5.81 -10.21
C MET A 1 1.75 -5.58 -11.33
N SER A 2 2.12 -5.86 -12.57
CA SER A 2 1.27 -5.75 -13.77
C SER A 2 0.78 -7.13 -14.20
N GLY A 3 -0.38 -7.18 -14.84
CA GLY A 3 -0.89 -8.39 -15.47
C GLY A 3 -2.20 -8.13 -16.18
N ASN A 4 -3.02 -9.16 -16.35
CA ASN A 4 -4.24 -9.07 -17.14
C ASN A 4 -5.48 -9.42 -16.31
N LYS A 5 -6.60 -8.76 -16.60
CA LYS A 5 -7.95 -9.25 -16.28
C LYS A 5 -8.40 -10.10 -17.46
N VAL A 6 -8.69 -11.38 -17.21
CA VAL A 6 -9.11 -12.34 -18.24
C VAL A 6 -10.63 -12.53 -18.12
N SER A 7 -11.35 -12.31 -19.21
CA SER A 7 -12.79 -12.57 -19.26
C SER A 7 -13.09 -14.05 -19.43
N LYS A 8 -14.36 -14.45 -19.27
CA LYS A 8 -14.82 -15.81 -19.54
C LYS A 8 -14.55 -16.26 -20.99
N SER A 9 -14.59 -15.32 -21.94
CA SER A 9 -14.24 -15.51 -23.35
C SER A 9 -12.75 -15.35 -23.65
N TYR A 10 -11.89 -15.36 -22.62
CA TYR A 10 -10.43 -15.22 -22.74
C TYR A 10 -9.93 -13.89 -23.33
N ASN A 11 -10.71 -12.82 -23.18
CA ASN A 11 -10.26 -11.48 -23.56
C ASN A 11 -9.34 -10.92 -22.46
N HIS A 12 -8.14 -10.52 -22.83
CA HIS A 12 -7.15 -9.95 -21.92
C HIS A 12 -7.19 -8.43 -21.93
N SER A 13 -7.49 -7.83 -20.78
CA SER A 13 -7.31 -6.39 -20.54
C SER A 13 -6.18 -6.16 -19.54
N ARG A 14 -5.30 -5.18 -19.81
CA ARG A 14 -4.20 -4.84 -18.90
C ARG A 14 -4.75 -4.36 -17.57
N ARG A 15 -4.17 -4.82 -16.47
CA ARG A 15 -4.46 -4.32 -15.12
C ARG A 15 -3.20 -4.24 -14.28
N VAL A 16 -3.27 -3.43 -13.23
CA VAL A 16 -2.21 -3.29 -12.23
C VAL A 16 -2.79 -3.63 -10.86
N TRP A 17 -2.10 -4.47 -10.10
CA TRP A 17 -2.38 -4.64 -8.68
C TRP A 17 -1.55 -3.64 -7.90
N LYS A 18 -2.24 -2.67 -7.31
CA LYS A 18 -1.66 -1.72 -6.37
C LYS A 18 -1.70 -2.33 -4.96
N PRO A 19 -0.62 -2.20 -4.16
CA PRO A 19 -0.70 -2.55 -2.75
C PRO A 19 -1.72 -1.64 -2.04
N ASN A 20 -2.26 -2.10 -0.92
CA ASN A 20 -3.11 -1.26 -0.08
C ASN A 20 -2.23 -0.26 0.68
N ILE A 21 -2.19 0.98 0.16
CA ILE A 21 -1.40 2.09 0.70
C ILE A 21 -2.35 2.99 1.47
N ILE A 22 -1.98 3.32 2.71
CA ILE A 22 -2.72 4.19 3.61
C ILE A 22 -1.84 5.34 4.08
N SER A 23 -2.45 6.49 4.34
CA SER A 23 -1.77 7.63 4.96
C SER A 23 -1.79 7.47 6.47
N VAL A 24 -0.62 7.43 7.11
CA VAL A 24 -0.47 7.24 8.56
C VAL A 24 0.35 8.38 9.14
N LYS A 25 -0.03 8.85 10.32
CA LYS A 25 0.75 9.79 11.13
C LYS A 25 1.82 9.03 11.89
N THR A 26 3.08 9.38 11.68
CA THR A 26 4.24 8.67 12.23
C THR A 26 5.29 9.65 12.72
N GLU A 27 6.12 9.22 13.67
CA GLU A 27 7.33 9.95 14.04
C GLU A 27 8.54 9.37 13.32
N LEU A 28 9.22 10.22 12.56
CA LEU A 28 10.49 9.89 11.94
C LEU A 28 11.51 10.89 12.46
N GLY A 29 12.53 10.39 13.18
CA GLY A 29 13.62 11.23 13.70
C GLY A 29 13.17 12.38 14.61
N GLY A 30 12.10 12.19 15.40
CA GLY A 30 11.57 13.22 16.31
C GLY A 30 10.58 14.21 15.69
N THR A 31 10.38 14.17 14.37
CA THR A 31 9.36 14.99 13.69
C THR A 31 8.12 14.15 13.37
N THR A 32 6.93 14.70 13.63
CA THR A 32 5.67 14.05 13.30
C THR A 32 5.25 14.39 11.88
N MET A 33 5.09 13.39 11.02
CA MET A 33 4.76 13.57 9.60
C MET A 33 3.69 12.56 9.15
N HIS A 34 3.04 12.86 8.04
CA HIS A 34 2.14 11.93 7.36
C HIS A 34 2.88 11.22 6.22
N ILE A 35 2.96 9.90 6.30
CA ILE A 35 3.58 9.07 5.27
C ILE A 35 2.59 8.11 4.63
N LYS A 36 2.82 7.80 3.35
CA LYS A 36 2.10 6.74 2.64
C LYS A 36 2.79 5.41 2.90
N MET A 37 2.11 4.51 3.59
CA MET A 37 2.67 3.21 3.98
C MET A 37 1.76 2.06 3.58
N CYS A 38 2.38 0.91 3.28
CA CYS A 38 1.66 -0.32 2.99
C CYS A 38 1.00 -0.89 4.27
N THR A 39 -0.23 -1.41 4.20
CA THR A 39 -0.90 -1.96 5.39
C THR A 39 -0.17 -3.15 6.02
N ARG A 40 0.58 -3.93 5.23
CA ARG A 40 1.48 -4.98 5.75
C ARG A 40 2.59 -4.41 6.63
N CYS A 41 3.21 -3.33 6.17
CA CYS A 41 4.29 -2.63 6.86
C CYS A 41 3.78 -2.01 8.18
N LEU A 42 2.54 -1.49 8.16
CA LEU A 42 1.88 -1.02 9.37
C LEU A 42 1.65 -2.17 10.36
N LYS A 43 1.18 -3.33 9.87
CA LYS A 43 0.89 -4.50 10.71
C LYS A 43 2.15 -5.05 11.39
N THR A 44 3.30 -5.03 10.71
CA THR A 44 4.57 -5.52 11.26
C THR A 44 5.25 -4.52 12.20
N GLY A 45 4.65 -3.34 12.43
CA GLY A 45 5.23 -2.31 13.31
C GLY A 45 6.51 -1.69 12.75
N TYR A 46 6.67 -1.66 11.42
CA TYR A 46 7.87 -1.11 10.77
C TYR A 46 8.10 0.38 11.13
N VAL A 47 7.02 1.10 11.44
CA VAL A 47 7.07 2.48 11.92
C VAL A 47 6.20 2.60 13.16
N THR A 48 6.66 3.38 14.13
CA THR A 48 5.88 3.77 15.30
C THR A 48 4.70 4.65 14.86
N LYS A 49 3.49 4.11 15.03
CA LYS A 49 2.27 4.87 14.81
C LYS A 49 2.09 5.82 15.98
N LYS A 50 2.13 7.13 15.72
CA LYS A 50 1.69 8.12 16.70
C LYS A 50 0.17 8.13 16.68
N VAL A 51 -0.45 7.73 17.78
CA VAL A 51 -1.90 7.84 18.00
C VAL A 51 -2.24 9.29 18.32
#